data_AF-A0A2D8LE06-F1
#
_entry.id   AF-A0A2D8LE06-F1
#
_cell.length_a   1.000
_cell.length_b   1.000
_cell.length_c   1.000
_cell.angle_alpha   90.00
_cell.angle_beta   90.00
_cell.angle_gamma   90.00
#
_symmetry.space_group_name_H-M   'P 1'
#
loop_
_entity.id
_entity.type
_entity.pdbx_description
1 polymer ?
#
loop_
_entity_poly.entity_id
_entity_poly.type
_entity_poly.pdbx_seq_one_letter_code
_entity_poly.pdbx_strand_id
1 'polypeptide(L)'
;MSDFGFNSDLIISLFLVAGSFLLALILELIGDFVFKAGKNKNATLLYRVAYNLKGPLVVFFIMSGLLWAISLLDIVAGDLVLEGSDRKWLKDSLLTTWGVMVIVILTISFSRVTSVFLDWYSRKILKKTATELDDKLVPPLKRILPIIIYLLGVLQLLGYFGFSISPILAGLGIGGIAVALAVQPTLSNFFAGTYVLTEGALKEGDFIEIEGGIAGYVSSVGWRSTKIRDRFNNLVLIPNSKMAESVVTNFYSPETAINILITSGVAYEENLENVEATVKDTLQKLLSVSDNVANNTQPRFGFSEFGDSNINFWIFMQAKDWSASFQLKSEIIKAVHSSFAQKGITINYPTRRIIQD
;
A
#
# COMPACT_ATOMS: atom_id res chain seq x y z
N MET A 1 -70.66 27.12 17.08
CA MET A 1 -70.18 25.72 17.12
C MET A 1 -68.80 25.66 16.46
N SER A 2 -67.86 26.46 16.99
CA SER A 2 -66.57 26.76 16.35
C SER A 2 -65.41 26.99 17.36
N ASP A 3 -65.62 26.80 18.66
CA ASP A 3 -64.61 27.08 19.69
C ASP A 3 -63.81 25.85 20.17
N PHE A 4 -64.12 24.65 19.64
CA PHE A 4 -63.46 23.42 20.07
C PHE A 4 -62.15 23.10 19.32
N GLY A 5 -61.94 23.65 18.13
CA GLY A 5 -60.73 23.40 17.31
C GLY A 5 -59.49 24.18 17.78
N PHE A 6 -59.68 25.42 18.24
CA PHE A 6 -58.55 26.28 18.63
C PHE A 6 -57.81 25.74 19.86
N ASN A 7 -58.55 25.21 20.84
CA ASN A 7 -57.96 24.63 22.04
C ASN A 7 -57.32 23.25 21.77
N SER A 8 -57.92 22.40 20.93
CA SER A 8 -57.34 21.08 20.63
C SER A 8 -55.99 21.21 19.94
N ASP A 9 -55.85 22.16 19.02
CA ASP A 9 -54.66 22.24 18.19
C ASP A 9 -53.51 22.99 18.89
N LEU A 10 -53.83 23.96 19.77
CA LEU A 10 -52.86 24.52 20.73
C LEU A 10 -52.31 23.43 21.66
N ILE A 11 -53.19 22.56 22.18
CA ILE A 11 -52.77 21.41 23.00
C ILE A 11 -51.87 20.46 22.20
N ILE A 12 -52.17 20.19 20.93
CA ILE A 12 -51.33 19.35 20.06
C ILE A 12 -49.97 19.99 19.79
N SER A 13 -49.89 21.31 19.58
CA SER A 13 -48.60 22.01 19.39
C SER A 13 -47.72 21.93 20.64
N LEU A 14 -48.30 22.15 21.83
CA LEU A 14 -47.63 22.01 23.12
C LEU A 14 -47.16 20.56 23.34
N PHE A 15 -47.97 19.58 22.94
CA PHE A 15 -47.62 18.17 23.03
C PHE A 15 -46.48 17.77 22.07
N LEU A 16 -46.41 18.37 20.88
CA LEU A 16 -45.30 18.17 19.93
C LEU A 16 -44.00 18.79 20.42
N VAL A 17 -44.03 20.02 20.96
CA VAL A 17 -42.84 20.63 21.60
C VAL A 17 -42.39 19.79 22.78
N ALA A 18 -43.31 19.45 23.68
CA ALA A 18 -43.01 18.62 24.84
C ALA A 18 -42.48 17.24 24.42
N GLY A 19 -43.06 16.61 23.39
CA GLY A 19 -42.61 15.35 22.83
C GLY A 19 -41.21 15.43 22.21
N SER A 20 -40.90 16.50 21.49
CA SER A 20 -39.56 16.74 20.93
C SER A 20 -38.51 16.97 22.01
N PHE A 21 -38.87 17.68 23.08
CA PHE A 21 -38.01 17.94 24.24
C PHE A 21 -37.81 16.65 25.05
N LEU A 22 -38.86 15.83 25.20
CA LEU A 22 -38.76 14.50 25.81
C LEU A 22 -37.86 13.58 24.99
N LEU A 23 -37.97 13.56 23.65
CA LEU A 23 -37.08 12.80 22.78
C LEU A 23 -35.63 13.27 22.89
N ALA A 24 -35.41 14.59 22.93
CA ALA A 24 -34.09 15.17 23.15
C ALA A 24 -33.49 14.76 24.51
N LEU A 25 -34.30 14.80 25.58
CA LEU A 25 -33.92 14.40 26.93
C LEU A 25 -33.65 12.89 27.02
N ILE A 26 -34.44 12.06 26.33
CA ILE A 26 -34.21 10.61 26.23
C ILE A 26 -32.89 10.35 25.50
N LEU A 27 -32.61 11.02 24.38
CA LEU A 27 -31.34 10.89 23.67
C LEU A 27 -30.17 11.39 24.51
N GLU A 28 -30.38 12.43 25.31
CA GLU A 28 -29.39 12.95 26.24
C GLU A 28 -29.05 11.91 27.31
N LEU A 29 -30.07 11.33 27.95
CA LEU A 29 -29.93 10.25 28.95
C LEU A 29 -29.30 8.99 28.35
N ILE A 30 -29.73 8.56 27.16
CA ILE A 30 -29.17 7.39 26.46
C ILE A 30 -27.70 7.64 26.16
N GLY A 31 -27.32 8.80 25.62
CA GLY A 31 -25.92 9.07 25.32
C GLY A 31 -25.04 9.16 26.56
N ASP A 32 -25.55 9.65 27.70
CA ASP A 32 -24.81 9.67 28.96
C ASP A 32 -24.70 8.27 29.59
N PHE A 33 -25.74 7.45 29.44
CA PHE A 33 -25.70 6.03 29.82
C PHE A 33 -24.71 5.25 28.96
N VAL A 34 -24.74 5.43 27.64
CA VAL A 34 -23.78 4.89 26.66
C VAL A 34 -22.36 5.36 26.98
N PHE A 35 -22.16 6.61 27.40
CA PHE A 35 -20.86 7.13 27.83
C PHE A 35 -20.38 6.48 29.13
N LYS A 36 -21.25 6.34 30.14
CA LYS A 36 -20.94 5.65 31.40
C LYS A 36 -20.60 4.17 31.17
N ALA A 37 -21.35 3.47 30.30
CA ALA A 37 -21.08 2.10 29.90
C ALA A 37 -19.79 1.98 29.04
N GLY A 38 -19.50 3.00 28.23
CA GLY A 38 -18.31 3.13 27.38
C GLY A 38 -17.04 3.60 28.10
N LYS A 39 -17.06 3.81 29.42
CA LYS A 39 -15.88 4.22 30.21
C LYS A 39 -14.82 3.11 30.31
N ASN A 40 -15.15 1.89 29.88
CA ASN A 40 -14.21 0.78 29.82
C ASN A 40 -13.23 0.99 28.64
N LYS A 41 -11.93 0.74 28.86
CA LYS A 41 -10.84 1.02 27.87
C LYS A 41 -11.06 0.36 26.49
N ASN A 42 -12.00 -0.58 26.39
CA ASN A 42 -12.41 -1.31 25.19
C ASN A 42 -13.73 -0.87 24.56
N ALA A 43 -14.24 0.35 24.82
CA ALA A 43 -15.48 0.83 24.21
C ALA A 43 -15.52 0.56 22.70
N THR A 44 -16.48 -0.28 22.29
CA THR A 44 -16.69 -0.68 20.89
C THR A 44 -16.96 0.57 20.04
N LEU A 45 -16.55 0.55 18.77
CA LEU A 45 -16.75 1.64 17.79
C LEU A 45 -18.16 2.26 17.88
N LEU A 46 -19.17 1.39 18.04
CA LEU A 46 -20.58 1.75 18.19
C LEU A 46 -20.86 2.75 19.31
N TYR A 47 -20.25 2.57 20.50
CA TYR A 47 -20.45 3.48 21.64
C TYR A 47 -19.90 4.88 21.36
N ARG A 48 -18.74 4.98 20.69
CA ARG A 48 -18.12 6.27 20.36
C ARG A 48 -18.88 7.00 19.27
N VAL A 49 -19.37 6.26 18.27
CA VAL A 49 -20.24 6.80 17.22
C VAL A 49 -21.52 7.35 17.83
N ALA A 50 -22.23 6.55 18.66
CA ALA A 50 -23.45 6.97 19.33
C ALA A 50 -23.24 8.24 20.19
N TYR A 51 -22.14 8.30 20.96
CA TYR A 51 -21.83 9.49 21.78
C TYR A 51 -21.55 10.75 20.95
N ASN A 52 -20.80 10.64 19.84
CA ASN A 52 -20.48 11.82 19.01
C ASN A 52 -21.66 12.29 18.17
N LEU A 53 -22.61 11.41 17.87
CA LEU A 53 -23.87 11.71 17.20
C LEU A 53 -24.94 12.28 18.15
N LYS A 54 -24.82 12.08 19.47
CA LYS A 54 -25.77 12.63 20.46
C LYS A 54 -25.98 14.13 20.27
N GLY A 55 -24.90 14.92 20.23
CA GLY A 55 -25.00 16.38 20.13
C GLY A 55 -25.81 16.86 18.91
N PRO A 56 -25.43 16.47 17.68
CA PRO A 56 -26.18 16.82 16.47
C PRO A 56 -27.62 16.32 16.48
N LEU A 57 -27.89 15.11 16.99
CA LEU A 57 -29.24 14.56 17.07
C LEU A 57 -30.11 15.30 18.09
N VAL A 58 -29.59 15.65 19.26
CA VAL A 58 -30.33 16.44 20.27
C VAL A 58 -30.71 17.79 19.69
N VAL A 59 -29.77 18.49 19.06
CA VAL A 59 -30.04 19.78 18.38
C VAL A 59 -31.08 19.60 17.27
N PHE A 60 -30.98 18.53 16.49
CA PHE A 60 -31.96 18.19 15.46
C PHE A 60 -33.36 18.10 16.04
N PHE A 61 -33.61 17.21 17.00
CA PHE A 61 -34.94 16.97 17.53
C PHE A 61 -35.55 18.20 18.21
N ILE A 62 -34.76 18.97 18.99
CA ILE A 62 -35.23 20.20 19.63
C ILE A 62 -35.67 21.21 18.57
N MET A 63 -34.80 21.52 17.61
CA MET A 63 -35.09 22.51 16.59
C MET A 63 -36.21 22.04 15.65
N SER A 64 -36.32 20.73 15.39
CA SER A 64 -37.42 20.13 14.64
C SER A 64 -38.76 20.35 15.29
N GLY A 65 -38.84 20.07 16.60
CA GLY A 65 -40.05 20.24 17.37
C GLY A 65 -40.48 21.69 17.45
N LEU A 66 -39.54 22.62 17.62
CA LEU A 66 -39.82 24.06 17.60
C LEU A 66 -40.37 24.51 16.24
N LEU A 67 -39.74 24.11 15.13
CA LEU A 67 -40.20 24.47 13.78
C LEU A 67 -41.56 23.86 13.45
N TRP A 68 -41.79 22.60 13.83
CA TRP A 68 -43.08 21.93 13.66
C TRP A 68 -44.18 22.57 14.51
N ALA A 69 -43.87 23.01 15.73
CA ALA A 69 -44.83 23.69 16.58
C ALA A 69 -45.23 25.06 16.01
N ILE A 70 -44.27 25.83 15.48
CA ILE A 70 -44.56 27.10 14.79
C ILE A 70 -45.41 26.83 13.54
N SER A 71 -45.09 25.77 12.77
CA SER A 71 -45.90 25.38 11.60
C SER A 71 -47.32 24.97 11.98
N LEU A 72 -47.51 24.32 13.13
CA LEU A 72 -48.85 23.96 13.60
C LEU A 72 -49.62 25.21 14.05
N LEU A 73 -48.98 26.14 14.75
CA LEU A 73 -49.58 27.41 15.14
C LEU A 73 -50.03 28.23 13.92
N ASP A 74 -49.28 28.21 12.81
CA ASP A 74 -49.69 28.83 11.55
C ASP A 74 -50.92 28.16 10.90
N ILE A 75 -51.07 26.84 11.06
CA ILE A 75 -52.26 26.12 10.55
C ILE A 75 -53.50 26.52 11.34
N VAL A 76 -53.36 26.74 12.65
CA VAL A 76 -54.46 26.90 13.62
C VAL A 76 -54.88 28.35 13.80
N ALA A 77 -53.91 29.25 13.93
CA ALA A 77 -54.12 30.66 14.24
C ALA A 77 -53.70 31.59 13.10
N GLY A 78 -53.08 31.06 12.03
CA GLY A 78 -52.61 31.86 10.91
C GLY A 78 -53.72 32.62 10.19
N ASP A 79 -54.92 32.03 10.07
CA ASP A 79 -56.08 32.70 9.43
C ASP A 79 -56.62 33.89 10.23
N LEU A 80 -56.29 33.99 11.53
CA LEU A 80 -56.71 35.07 12.43
C LEU A 80 -55.67 36.19 12.55
N VAL A 81 -54.40 35.92 12.21
CA VAL A 81 -53.26 36.77 12.56
C VAL A 81 -52.44 37.21 11.34
N LEU A 82 -52.42 36.43 10.25
CA LEU A 82 -51.55 36.66 9.10
C LEU A 82 -52.37 36.77 7.81
N GLU A 83 -52.08 37.80 7.00
CA GLU A 83 -52.61 37.92 5.65
C GLU A 83 -51.93 36.92 4.70
N GLY A 84 -52.61 36.53 3.61
CA GLY A 84 -52.22 35.37 2.79
C GLY A 84 -50.80 35.42 2.19
N SER A 85 -50.23 36.61 1.99
CA SER A 85 -48.84 36.82 1.52
C SER A 85 -47.81 36.54 2.62
N ASP A 86 -48.04 37.03 3.83
CA ASP A 86 -47.18 36.80 5.00
C ASP A 86 -47.19 35.33 5.44
N ARG A 87 -48.35 34.68 5.34
CA ARG A 87 -48.48 33.24 5.64
C ARG A 87 -47.66 32.38 4.68
N LYS A 88 -47.69 32.69 3.39
CA LYS A 88 -46.88 31.98 2.39
C LYS A 88 -45.39 32.15 2.67
N TRP A 89 -44.96 33.38 2.95
CA TRP A 89 -43.58 33.67 3.32
C TRP A 89 -43.13 32.90 4.56
N LEU A 90 -43.97 32.81 5.59
CA LEU A 90 -43.67 32.08 6.82
C LEU A 90 -43.51 30.57 6.57
N LYS A 91 -44.41 29.95 5.78
CA LYS A 91 -44.29 28.54 5.39
C LYS A 91 -43.01 28.26 4.60
N ASP A 92 -42.72 29.09 3.59
CA ASP A 92 -41.52 28.95 2.76
C ASP A 92 -40.25 29.14 3.61
N SER A 93 -40.26 30.08 4.56
CA SER A 93 -39.15 30.33 5.48
C SER A 93 -38.92 29.18 6.47
N LEU A 94 -39.99 28.59 7.02
CA LEU A 94 -39.90 27.43 7.90
C LEU A 94 -39.35 26.20 7.16
N LEU A 95 -39.83 25.93 5.95
CA LEU A 95 -39.35 24.83 5.11
C LEU A 95 -37.87 25.02 4.73
N THR A 96 -37.49 26.25 4.35
CA THR A 96 -36.11 26.61 4.02
C THR A 96 -35.18 26.43 5.23
N THR A 97 -35.59 26.92 6.40
CA THR A 97 -34.83 26.81 7.65
C THR A 97 -34.66 25.35 8.07
N TRP A 98 -35.73 24.57 7.96
CA TRP A 98 -35.72 23.13 8.21
C TRP A 98 -34.71 22.40 7.29
N GLY A 99 -34.78 22.65 5.99
CA GLY A 99 -33.89 22.00 5.02
C GLY A 99 -32.42 22.36 5.24
N VAL A 100 -32.11 23.65 5.48
CA VAL A 100 -30.75 24.11 5.81
C VAL A 100 -30.24 23.40 7.07
N MET A 101 -31.07 23.34 8.11
CA MET A 101 -30.70 22.68 9.36
C MET A 101 -30.42 21.19 9.16
N VAL A 102 -31.27 20.48 8.42
CA VAL A 102 -31.06 19.06 8.09
C VAL A 102 -29.71 18.87 7.39
N ILE A 103 -29.40 19.68 6.38
CA ILE A 103 -28.14 19.59 5.62
C ILE A 103 -26.93 19.84 6.54
N VAL A 104 -26.98 20.87 7.38
CA VAL A 104 -25.90 21.19 8.34
C VAL A 104 -25.68 20.06 9.34
N ILE A 105 -26.76 19.54 9.92
CA ILE A 105 -26.70 18.47 10.93
C ILE A 105 -26.19 17.18 10.33
N LEU A 106 -26.64 16.81 9.12
CA LEU A 106 -26.14 15.64 8.42
C LEU A 106 -24.65 15.78 8.09
N THR A 107 -24.21 16.95 7.63
CA THR A 107 -22.80 17.23 7.32
C THR A 107 -21.91 17.10 8.56
N ILE A 108 -22.31 17.72 9.68
CA ILE A 108 -21.57 17.64 10.94
C ILE A 108 -21.57 16.20 11.47
N SER A 109 -22.71 15.52 11.41
CA SER A 109 -22.84 14.13 11.87
C SER A 109 -21.93 13.20 11.09
N PHE A 110 -21.94 13.30 9.76
CA PHE A 110 -21.09 12.50 8.89
C PHE A 110 -19.59 12.78 9.12
N SER A 111 -19.20 14.06 9.25
CA SER A 111 -17.83 14.47 9.57
C SER A 111 -17.35 13.91 10.91
N ARG A 112 -18.20 13.94 11.94
CA ARG A 112 -17.90 13.36 13.26
C ARG A 112 -17.76 11.85 13.21
N VAL A 113 -18.66 11.15 12.52
CA VAL A 113 -18.59 9.68 12.36
C VAL A 113 -17.30 9.28 11.68
N THR A 114 -16.93 9.94 10.58
CA THR A 114 -15.67 9.71 9.87
C THR A 114 -14.46 9.96 10.78
N SER A 115 -14.46 11.05 11.55
CA SER A 115 -13.36 11.36 12.48
C SER A 115 -13.24 10.30 13.59
N VAL A 116 -14.37 9.87 14.16
CA VAL A 116 -14.41 8.81 15.18
C VAL A 116 -13.93 7.48 14.62
N PHE A 117 -14.32 7.14 13.39
CA PHE A 117 -13.88 5.94 12.70
C PHE A 117 -12.36 5.96 12.49
N LEU A 118 -11.82 7.04 11.94
CA LEU A 118 -10.37 7.20 11.72
C LEU A 118 -9.59 7.17 13.04
N ASP A 119 -10.12 7.77 14.12
CA ASP A 119 -9.51 7.72 15.45
C ASP A 119 -9.58 6.35 16.11
N TRP A 120 -10.64 5.60 15.85
CA TRP A 120 -10.78 4.23 16.31
C TRP A 120 -9.83 3.30 15.55
N TYR A 121 -9.81 3.40 14.22
CA TYR A 121 -8.90 2.68 13.33
C TYR A 121 -7.45 2.94 13.76
N SER A 122 -7.12 4.21 13.94
CA SER A 122 -5.80 4.66 14.38
C SER A 122 -5.37 4.05 15.73
N ARG A 123 -6.28 3.98 16.70
CA ARG A 123 -5.93 3.52 18.06
C ARG A 123 -5.94 2.00 18.22
N LYS A 124 -6.77 1.28 17.46
CA LYS A 124 -7.02 -0.15 17.68
C LYS A 124 -6.27 -1.04 16.70
N ILE A 125 -6.06 -0.59 15.47
CA ILE A 125 -5.40 -1.35 14.40
C ILE A 125 -3.92 -0.95 14.35
N LEU A 126 -3.57 0.34 14.26
CA LEU A 126 -2.15 0.77 14.16
C LEU A 126 -1.31 0.36 15.38
N LYS A 127 -1.88 0.40 16.60
CA LYS A 127 -1.13 -0.02 17.81
C LYS A 127 -0.90 -1.52 17.92
N LYS A 128 -1.61 -2.33 17.14
CA LYS A 128 -1.49 -3.80 17.14
C LYS A 128 -0.77 -4.32 15.90
N THR A 129 -0.77 -3.56 14.82
CA THR A 129 -0.10 -3.88 13.57
C THR A 129 1.10 -2.94 13.41
N ALA A 130 2.32 -3.47 13.56
CA ALA A 130 3.57 -2.70 13.47
C ALA A 130 3.92 -2.28 12.03
N THR A 131 2.95 -1.85 11.23
CA THR A 131 3.17 -1.51 9.82
C THR A 131 3.46 -0.02 9.67
N GLU A 132 4.65 0.35 9.21
CA GLU A 132 5.05 1.77 9.03
C GLU A 132 4.14 2.58 8.07
N LEU A 133 3.40 1.90 7.19
CA LEU A 133 2.43 2.49 6.26
C LEU A 133 1.32 3.26 7.00
N ASP A 134 0.85 2.63 8.05
CA ASP A 134 -0.38 2.91 8.75
C ASP A 134 -0.24 4.22 9.56
N ASP A 135 0.94 4.44 10.16
CA ASP A 135 1.29 5.66 10.88
C ASP A 135 1.50 6.88 9.96
N LYS A 136 1.83 6.65 8.69
CA LYS A 136 2.12 7.72 7.71
C LYS A 136 0.89 8.13 6.90
N LEU A 137 -0.03 7.21 6.60
CA LEU A 137 -1.21 7.48 5.76
C LEU A 137 -2.42 8.02 6.55
N VAL A 138 -2.60 7.59 7.80
CA VAL A 138 -3.77 7.96 8.60
C VAL A 138 -3.81 9.45 9.01
N PRO A 139 -2.71 10.12 9.39
CA PRO A 139 -2.76 11.53 9.80
C PRO A 139 -3.20 12.50 8.69
N PRO A 140 -2.71 12.39 7.43
CA PRO A 140 -3.23 13.18 6.32
C PRO A 140 -4.73 12.95 6.07
N LEU A 141 -5.20 11.70 6.10
CA LEU A 141 -6.62 11.38 5.90
C LEU A 141 -7.51 12.02 6.95
N LYS A 142 -7.09 12.03 8.22
CA LYS A 142 -7.81 12.72 9.31
C LYS A 142 -7.94 14.22 9.11
N ARG A 143 -7.02 14.84 8.37
CA ARG A 143 -7.07 16.28 8.08
C ARG A 143 -7.88 16.59 6.82
N ILE A 144 -7.69 15.80 5.76
CA ILE A 144 -8.27 16.08 4.44
C ILE A 144 -9.74 15.65 4.36
N LEU A 145 -10.09 14.49 4.91
CA LEU A 145 -11.42 13.90 4.72
C LEU A 145 -12.55 14.76 5.33
N PRO A 146 -12.41 15.35 6.54
CA PRO A 146 -13.39 16.30 7.06
C PRO A 146 -13.55 17.55 6.19
N ILE A 147 -12.45 18.07 5.61
CA ILE A 147 -12.50 19.24 4.71
C ILE A 147 -13.35 18.93 3.48
N ILE A 148 -13.18 17.76 2.87
CA ILE A 148 -13.99 17.31 1.74
C ILE A 148 -15.48 17.21 2.13
N ILE A 149 -15.79 16.63 3.31
CA ILE A 149 -17.16 16.50 3.79
C ILE A 149 -17.81 17.88 3.97
N TYR A 150 -17.11 18.84 4.59
CA TYR A 150 -17.64 20.20 4.77
C TYR A 150 -17.80 20.93 3.44
N LEU A 151 -16.86 20.76 2.49
CA LEU A 151 -16.97 21.31 1.15
C LEU A 151 -18.24 20.81 0.45
N LEU A 152 -18.50 19.50 0.48
CA LEU A 152 -19.72 18.91 -0.09
C LEU A 152 -20.98 19.42 0.60
N GLY A 153 -20.95 19.58 1.94
CA GLY A 153 -22.07 20.17 2.69
C GLY A 153 -22.37 21.61 2.29
N VAL A 154 -21.34 22.43 2.07
CA VAL A 154 -21.48 23.81 1.58
C VAL A 154 -22.06 23.83 0.17
N LEU A 155 -21.61 22.95 -0.73
CA LEU A 155 -22.19 22.83 -2.08
C LEU A 155 -23.67 22.44 -2.02
N GLN A 156 -24.04 21.50 -1.14
CA GLN A 156 -25.45 21.12 -0.97
C GLN A 156 -26.30 22.29 -0.49
N LEU A 157 -25.78 23.12 0.44
CA LEU A 157 -26.46 24.34 0.89
C LEU A 157 -26.63 25.35 -0.25
N LEU A 158 -25.59 25.59 -1.06
CA LEU A 158 -25.68 26.48 -2.21
C LEU A 158 -26.74 26.01 -3.21
N GLY A 159 -26.77 24.70 -3.51
CA GLY A 159 -27.80 24.12 -4.36
C GLY A 159 -29.21 24.27 -3.76
N TYR A 160 -29.34 24.14 -2.44
CA TYR A 160 -30.60 24.33 -1.72
C TYR A 160 -31.14 25.77 -1.84
N PHE A 161 -30.26 26.77 -1.84
CA PHE A 161 -30.61 28.18 -2.09
C PHE A 161 -30.82 28.53 -3.58
N GLY A 162 -30.78 27.54 -4.48
CA GLY A 162 -30.99 27.74 -5.91
C GLY A 162 -29.76 28.24 -6.67
N PHE A 163 -28.57 28.29 -6.04
CA PHE A 163 -27.34 28.58 -6.78
C PHE A 163 -26.97 27.39 -7.67
N SER A 164 -26.54 27.68 -8.89
CA SER A 164 -26.03 26.64 -9.80
C SER A 164 -24.69 26.11 -9.27
N ILE A 165 -24.69 24.86 -8.80
CA ILE A 165 -23.48 24.17 -8.34
C ILE A 165 -22.70 23.53 -9.49
N SER A 166 -23.29 23.42 -10.68
CA SER A 166 -22.68 22.75 -11.84
C SER A 166 -21.31 23.35 -12.23
N PRO A 167 -21.11 24.69 -12.27
CA PRO A 167 -19.79 25.26 -12.56
C PRO A 167 -18.74 24.92 -11.51
N ILE A 168 -19.12 24.89 -10.22
CA ILE A 168 -18.21 24.57 -9.12
C ILE A 168 -17.84 23.09 -9.17
N LEU A 169 -18.81 22.20 -9.39
CA LEU A 169 -18.58 20.77 -9.57
C LEU A 169 -17.72 20.49 -10.79
N ALA A 170 -17.92 21.20 -11.91
CA ALA A 170 -17.06 21.09 -13.09
C ALA A 170 -15.62 21.49 -12.78
N GLY A 171 -15.40 22.62 -12.09
CA GLY A 171 -14.08 23.07 -11.66
C GLY A 171 -13.41 22.09 -10.70
N LEU A 172 -14.15 21.56 -9.72
CA LEU A 172 -13.66 20.52 -8.79
C LEU A 172 -13.36 19.21 -9.52
N GLY A 173 -14.11 18.86 -10.57
CA GLY A 173 -13.83 17.70 -11.41
C GLY A 173 -12.48 17.82 -12.11
N ILE A 174 -12.21 18.96 -12.75
CA ILE A 174 -10.92 19.23 -13.42
C ILE A 174 -9.78 19.26 -12.38
N GLY A 175 -9.98 19.95 -11.24
CA GLY A 175 -9.01 19.97 -10.15
C GLY A 175 -8.74 18.58 -9.57
N GLY A 176 -9.78 17.75 -9.44
CA GLY A 176 -9.68 16.36 -8.99
C GLY A 176 -8.85 15.50 -9.94
N ILE A 177 -9.00 15.68 -11.26
CA ILE A 177 -8.15 15.01 -12.25
C ILE A 177 -6.69 15.43 -12.07
N ALA A 178 -6.40 16.73 -11.91
CA ALA A 178 -5.04 17.21 -11.70
C ALA A 178 -4.41 16.60 -10.43
N VAL A 179 -5.17 16.53 -9.33
CA VAL A 179 -4.72 15.86 -8.09
C VAL A 179 -4.52 14.36 -8.31
N ALA A 180 -5.44 13.68 -9.01
CA ALA A 180 -5.33 12.26 -9.30
C ALA A 180 -4.06 11.94 -10.11
N LEU A 181 -3.74 12.74 -11.13
CA LEU A 181 -2.52 12.62 -11.92
C LEU A 181 -1.26 12.86 -11.07
N ALA A 182 -1.29 13.83 -10.16
CA ALA A 182 -0.18 14.09 -9.25
C ALA A 182 0.06 12.93 -8.26
N VAL A 183 -1.01 12.27 -7.82
CA VAL A 183 -0.94 11.18 -6.83
C VAL A 183 -0.73 9.81 -7.50
N GLN A 184 -1.04 9.66 -8.79
CA GLN A 184 -0.91 8.43 -9.57
C GLN A 184 0.43 7.68 -9.35
N PRO A 185 1.62 8.33 -9.39
CA PRO A 185 2.88 7.61 -9.17
C PRO A 185 2.98 7.01 -7.76
N THR A 186 2.37 7.64 -6.75
CA THR A 186 2.38 7.11 -5.39
C THR A 186 1.52 5.86 -5.28
N LEU A 187 0.32 5.85 -5.88
CA LEU A 187 -0.53 4.65 -5.92
C LEU A 187 0.13 3.52 -6.72
N SER A 188 0.75 3.84 -7.86
CA SER A 188 1.47 2.84 -8.66
C SER A 188 2.57 2.15 -7.85
N ASN A 189 3.38 2.92 -7.12
CA ASN A 189 4.40 2.37 -6.24
C ASN A 189 3.82 1.54 -5.08
N PHE A 190 2.69 1.97 -4.51
CA PHE A 190 2.01 1.22 -3.45
C PHE A 190 1.55 -0.16 -3.95
N PHE A 191 0.84 -0.21 -5.08
CA PHE A 191 0.35 -1.48 -5.64
C PHE A 191 1.48 -2.40 -6.10
N ALA A 192 2.50 -1.85 -6.74
CA ALA A 192 3.70 -2.61 -7.11
C ALA A 192 4.40 -3.17 -5.86
N GLY A 193 4.50 -2.39 -4.79
CA GLY A 193 5.06 -2.82 -3.51
C GLY A 193 4.27 -3.95 -2.87
N THR A 194 2.94 -3.82 -2.84
CA THR A 194 2.09 -4.89 -2.29
C THR A 194 2.23 -6.18 -3.07
N TYR A 195 2.32 -6.11 -4.40
CA TYR A 195 2.48 -7.28 -5.26
C TYR A 195 3.79 -8.01 -4.98
N VAL A 196 4.92 -7.28 -4.94
CA VAL A 196 6.24 -7.84 -4.62
C VAL A 196 6.25 -8.51 -3.24
N LEU A 197 5.59 -7.89 -2.25
CA LEU A 197 5.47 -8.43 -0.89
C LEU A 197 4.56 -9.67 -0.82
N THR A 198 3.44 -9.69 -1.54
CA THR A 198 2.46 -10.79 -1.47
C THR A 198 2.89 -12.02 -2.23
N GLU A 199 3.55 -11.85 -3.38
CA GLU A 199 4.02 -12.99 -4.18
C GLU A 199 5.37 -13.55 -3.69
N GLY A 200 6.06 -12.83 -2.81
CA GLY A 200 7.30 -13.29 -2.19
C GLY A 200 8.45 -13.50 -3.19
N ALA A 201 8.37 -12.86 -4.36
CA ALA A 201 9.38 -12.98 -5.43
C ALA A 201 10.76 -12.44 -5.01
N LEU A 202 10.78 -11.48 -4.07
CA LEU A 202 11.98 -10.89 -3.51
C LEU A 202 11.93 -10.96 -1.98
N LYS A 203 12.93 -11.60 -1.37
CA LYS A 203 13.07 -11.69 0.08
C LYS A 203 14.24 -10.85 0.56
N GLU A 204 14.15 -10.39 1.81
CA GLU A 204 15.29 -9.74 2.46
C GLU A 204 16.47 -10.73 2.54
N GLY A 205 17.64 -10.26 2.13
CA GLY A 205 18.85 -11.09 2.02
C GLY A 205 19.10 -11.72 0.65
N ASP A 206 18.13 -11.70 -0.27
CA ASP A 206 18.35 -12.20 -1.64
C ASP A 206 19.36 -11.32 -2.38
N PHE A 207 20.28 -11.95 -3.13
CA PHE A 207 21.13 -11.23 -4.08
C PHE A 207 20.42 -11.13 -5.42
N ILE A 208 20.19 -9.91 -5.88
CA ILE A 208 19.47 -9.63 -7.13
C ILE A 208 20.25 -8.72 -8.06
N GLU A 209 19.97 -8.84 -9.35
CA GLU A 209 20.44 -7.93 -10.39
C GLU A 209 19.26 -7.46 -11.22
N ILE A 210 19.20 -6.15 -11.43
CA ILE A 210 18.16 -5.47 -12.20
C ILE A 210 18.76 -5.13 -13.56
N GLU A 211 17.93 -5.27 -14.59
CA GLU A 211 18.24 -4.78 -15.93
C GLU A 211 18.79 -3.34 -15.89
N GLY A 212 19.98 -3.14 -16.46
CA GLY A 212 20.72 -1.88 -16.37
C GLY A 212 21.88 -1.87 -15.37
N GLY A 213 22.16 -2.99 -14.69
CA GLY A 213 23.42 -3.24 -14.00
C GLY A 213 23.46 -2.90 -12.51
N ILE A 214 22.31 -2.59 -11.90
CA ILE A 214 22.22 -2.47 -10.44
C ILE A 214 22.16 -3.88 -9.86
N ALA A 215 23.17 -4.28 -9.10
CA ALA A 215 23.24 -5.57 -8.44
C ALA A 215 23.59 -5.43 -6.95
N GLY A 216 22.92 -6.19 -6.09
CA GLY A 216 23.14 -6.13 -4.65
C GLY A 216 22.17 -6.99 -3.85
N TYR A 217 22.32 -6.93 -2.53
CA TYR A 217 21.47 -7.64 -1.59
C TYR A 217 20.22 -6.83 -1.24
N VAL A 218 19.05 -7.46 -1.27
CA VAL A 218 17.82 -6.84 -0.80
C VAL A 218 17.92 -6.58 0.71
N SER A 219 17.92 -5.31 1.09
CA SER A 219 17.97 -4.93 2.51
C SER A 219 16.59 -4.87 3.14
N SER A 220 15.60 -4.35 2.43
CA SER A 220 14.19 -4.36 2.83
C SER A 220 13.29 -4.01 1.66
N VAL A 221 12.09 -4.59 1.66
CA VAL A 221 11.03 -4.25 0.69
C VAL A 221 10.01 -3.37 1.41
N GLY A 222 10.06 -2.07 1.14
CA GLY A 222 9.11 -1.10 1.69
C GLY A 222 7.87 -0.95 0.81
N TRP A 223 6.87 -0.24 1.32
CA TRP A 223 5.61 -0.02 0.59
C TRP A 223 5.73 0.84 -0.67
N ARG A 224 6.72 1.75 -0.73
CA ARG A 224 6.97 2.64 -1.88
C ARG A 224 8.23 2.27 -2.67
N SER A 225 9.21 1.69 -2.00
CA SER A 225 10.52 1.43 -2.56
C SER A 225 11.20 0.23 -1.93
N THR A 226 11.92 -0.51 -2.75
CA THR A 226 12.85 -1.56 -2.32
C THR A 226 14.22 -0.95 -2.09
N LYS A 227 14.85 -1.30 -0.98
CA LYS A 227 16.20 -0.88 -0.63
C LYS A 227 17.18 -2.02 -0.93
N ILE A 228 18.18 -1.73 -1.74
CA ILE A 228 19.22 -2.69 -2.13
C ILE A 228 20.56 -2.18 -1.61
N ARG A 229 21.35 -3.05 -1.00
CA ARG A 229 22.74 -2.76 -0.63
C ARG A 229 23.65 -3.29 -1.74
N ASP A 230 24.27 -2.38 -2.48
CA ASP A 230 25.14 -2.74 -3.60
C ASP A 230 26.46 -3.38 -3.12
N ARG A 231 27.27 -3.84 -4.07
CA ARG A 231 28.58 -4.46 -3.80
C ARG A 231 29.61 -3.52 -3.19
N PHE A 232 29.40 -2.21 -3.29
CA PHE A 232 30.24 -1.16 -2.72
C PHE A 232 29.70 -0.63 -1.39
N ASN A 233 28.70 -1.33 -0.82
CA ASN A 233 28.06 -1.00 0.45
C ASN A 233 27.23 0.30 0.44
N ASN A 234 26.76 0.74 -0.72
CA ASN A 234 25.81 1.84 -0.85
C ASN A 234 24.37 1.33 -0.75
N LEU A 235 23.49 2.15 -0.17
CA LEU A 235 22.06 1.88 -0.11
C LEU A 235 21.34 2.52 -1.30
N VAL A 236 20.92 1.70 -2.26
CA VAL A 236 20.17 2.11 -3.45
C VAL A 236 18.67 1.99 -3.15
N LEU A 237 17.92 3.09 -3.30
CA LEU A 237 16.48 3.10 -3.13
C LEU A 237 15.80 3.09 -4.50
N ILE A 238 15.02 2.05 -4.78
CA ILE A 238 14.37 1.88 -6.07
C ILE A 238 12.86 1.93 -5.87
N PRO A 239 12.14 2.82 -6.58
CA PRO A 239 10.69 2.84 -6.56
C PRO A 239 10.12 1.47 -6.97
N ASN A 240 9.11 0.99 -6.25
CA ASN A 240 8.53 -0.33 -6.52
C ASN A 240 7.91 -0.42 -7.91
N SER A 241 7.34 0.67 -8.44
CA SER A 241 6.81 0.69 -9.80
C SER A 241 7.91 0.43 -10.83
N LYS A 242 9.09 1.05 -10.64
CA LYS A 242 10.25 0.83 -11.51
C LYS A 242 10.78 -0.60 -11.38
N MET A 243 10.82 -1.16 -10.17
CA MET A 243 11.19 -2.56 -9.96
C MET A 243 10.24 -3.52 -10.69
N ALA A 244 8.93 -3.28 -10.59
CA ALA A 244 7.91 -4.11 -11.22
C ALA A 244 7.92 -4.02 -12.76
N GLU A 245 8.36 -2.89 -13.31
CA GLU A 245 8.52 -2.67 -14.75
C GLU A 245 9.85 -3.23 -15.32
N SER A 246 10.81 -3.60 -14.47
CA SER A 246 12.15 -4.05 -14.88
C SER A 246 12.27 -5.57 -14.83
N VAL A 247 13.13 -6.14 -15.69
CA VAL A 247 13.55 -7.55 -15.53
C VAL A 247 14.50 -7.65 -14.33
N VAL A 248 14.18 -8.54 -13.39
CA VAL A 248 14.98 -8.80 -12.19
C VAL A 248 15.43 -10.25 -12.18
N THR A 249 16.75 -10.46 -12.12
CA THR A 249 17.34 -11.78 -11.89
C THR A 249 17.58 -11.95 -10.39
N ASN A 250 16.88 -12.90 -9.78
CA ASN A 250 17.12 -13.29 -8.39
C ASN A 250 18.05 -14.50 -8.37
N PHE A 251 19.27 -14.32 -7.85
CA PHE A 251 20.27 -15.39 -7.81
C PHE A 251 20.08 -16.36 -6.64
N TYR A 252 19.17 -16.04 -5.71
CA TYR A 252 18.92 -16.80 -4.48
C TYR A 252 17.60 -17.57 -4.52
N SER A 253 16.88 -17.51 -5.65
CA SER A 253 15.58 -18.16 -5.87
C SER A 253 15.57 -18.90 -7.22
N PRO A 254 15.00 -20.12 -7.31
CA PRO A 254 14.35 -20.88 -6.24
C PRO A 254 15.33 -21.51 -5.24
N GLU A 255 16.60 -21.62 -5.59
CA GLU A 255 17.68 -22.15 -4.74
C GLU A 255 18.86 -21.17 -4.76
N THR A 256 19.68 -21.18 -3.71
CA THR A 256 20.90 -20.35 -3.65
C THR A 256 22.03 -20.89 -4.52
N ALA A 257 21.95 -22.15 -4.94
CA ALA A 257 23.04 -22.83 -5.62
C ALA A 257 23.25 -22.30 -7.05
N ILE A 258 24.45 -21.79 -7.34
CA ILE A 258 24.77 -21.12 -8.61
C ILE A 258 25.68 -21.99 -9.48
N ASN A 259 25.31 -22.12 -10.74
CA ASN A 259 26.12 -22.80 -11.74
C ASN A 259 27.30 -21.94 -12.19
N ILE A 260 28.50 -22.50 -12.09
CA ILE A 260 29.73 -21.90 -12.59
C ILE A 260 30.13 -22.62 -13.88
N LEU A 261 30.37 -21.84 -14.92
CA LEU A 261 30.99 -22.29 -16.16
C LEU A 261 32.42 -21.76 -16.23
N ILE A 262 33.38 -22.66 -16.36
CA ILE A 262 34.79 -22.35 -16.56
C ILE A 262 35.19 -22.93 -17.91
N THR A 263 35.85 -22.12 -18.73
CA THR A 263 36.38 -22.55 -20.03
C THR A 263 37.90 -22.44 -20.01
N SER A 264 38.56 -23.40 -20.65
CA SER A 264 40.01 -23.42 -20.87
C SER A 264 40.31 -24.31 -22.07
N GLY A 265 41.57 -24.56 -22.38
CA GLY A 265 41.96 -25.48 -23.44
C GLY A 265 43.29 -26.18 -23.15
N VAL A 266 43.51 -27.29 -23.85
CA VAL A 266 44.77 -28.07 -23.83
C VAL A 266 45.40 -28.08 -25.23
N ALA A 267 46.69 -28.38 -25.31
CA ALA A 267 47.38 -28.52 -26.60
C ALA A 267 46.78 -29.65 -27.45
N TYR A 268 46.90 -29.54 -28.78
CA TYR A 268 46.38 -30.56 -29.72
C TYR A 268 47.08 -31.91 -29.59
N GLU A 269 48.31 -31.87 -29.10
CA GLU A 269 49.18 -33.03 -28.89
C GLU A 269 48.81 -33.83 -27.63
N GLU A 270 47.95 -33.30 -26.76
CA GLU A 270 47.56 -33.95 -25.51
C GLU A 270 46.60 -35.13 -25.75
N ASN A 271 46.71 -36.16 -24.92
CA ASN A 271 45.75 -37.25 -24.91
C ASN A 271 44.45 -36.81 -24.20
N LEU A 272 43.37 -36.68 -24.97
CA LEU A 272 42.09 -36.16 -24.48
C LEU A 272 41.44 -37.03 -23.40
N GLU A 273 41.58 -38.36 -23.48
CA GLU A 273 41.06 -39.27 -22.45
C GLU A 273 41.76 -39.04 -21.10
N ASN A 274 43.08 -38.83 -21.11
CA ASN A 274 43.87 -38.52 -19.92
C ASN A 274 43.52 -37.14 -19.35
N VAL A 275 43.29 -36.14 -20.22
CA VAL A 275 42.82 -34.81 -19.80
C VAL A 275 41.47 -34.92 -19.10
N GLU A 276 40.49 -35.58 -19.72
CA GLU A 276 39.16 -35.78 -19.14
C GLU A 276 39.22 -36.51 -17.80
N ALA A 277 39.96 -37.61 -17.72
CA ALA A 277 40.13 -38.37 -16.49
C ALA A 277 40.78 -37.53 -15.38
N THR A 278 41.77 -36.70 -15.73
CA THR A 278 42.47 -35.82 -14.79
C THR A 278 41.58 -34.73 -14.24
N VAL A 279 40.78 -34.08 -15.10
CA VAL A 279 39.85 -33.05 -14.66
C VAL A 279 38.77 -33.68 -13.78
N LYS A 280 38.16 -34.80 -14.20
CA LYS A 280 37.13 -35.49 -13.40
C LYS A 280 37.64 -35.90 -12.01
N ASP A 281 38.83 -36.49 -11.93
CA ASP A 281 39.46 -36.85 -10.64
C ASP A 281 39.72 -35.61 -9.76
N THR A 282 40.21 -34.52 -10.36
CA THR A 282 40.47 -33.26 -9.65
C THR A 282 39.18 -32.65 -9.10
N LEU A 283 38.12 -32.61 -9.92
CA LEU A 283 36.82 -32.08 -9.50
C LEU A 283 36.19 -32.96 -8.42
N GLN A 284 36.30 -34.29 -8.54
CA GLN A 284 35.79 -35.22 -7.53
C GLN A 284 36.47 -35.00 -6.17
N LYS A 285 37.79 -34.74 -6.14
CA LYS A 285 38.53 -34.38 -4.92
C LYS A 285 38.04 -33.05 -4.35
N LEU A 286 37.78 -32.05 -5.19
CA LEU A 286 37.26 -30.76 -4.74
C LEU A 286 35.88 -30.86 -4.09
N LEU A 287 35.02 -31.79 -4.52
CA LEU A 287 33.71 -32.00 -3.89
C LEU A 287 33.80 -32.31 -2.40
N SER A 288 34.88 -32.97 -1.95
CA SER A 288 35.06 -33.36 -0.55
C SER A 288 35.87 -32.34 0.27
N VAL A 289 36.59 -31.43 -0.38
CA VAL A 289 37.53 -30.52 0.27
C VAL A 289 37.02 -29.09 0.34
N SER A 290 36.22 -28.65 -0.64
CA SER A 290 35.79 -27.25 -0.74
C SER A 290 34.45 -27.02 -0.04
N ASP A 291 34.45 -26.11 0.94
CA ASP A 291 33.23 -25.62 1.61
C ASP A 291 32.35 -24.73 0.72
N ASN A 292 32.77 -24.45 -0.52
CA ASN A 292 32.08 -23.53 -1.44
C ASN A 292 31.18 -24.26 -2.45
N VAL A 293 31.25 -25.58 -2.50
CA VAL A 293 30.45 -26.44 -3.39
C VAL A 293 29.03 -26.59 -2.86
N ALA A 294 28.02 -26.57 -3.73
CA ALA A 294 26.65 -26.85 -3.33
C ALA A 294 26.44 -28.35 -3.00
N ASN A 295 25.49 -28.65 -2.12
CA ASN A 295 25.14 -30.03 -1.80
C ASN A 295 24.64 -30.78 -3.05
N ASN A 296 24.97 -32.07 -3.16
CA ASN A 296 24.59 -32.94 -4.28
C ASN A 296 25.08 -32.46 -5.66
N THR A 297 26.11 -31.60 -5.71
CA THR A 297 26.73 -31.17 -6.97
C THR A 297 27.35 -32.35 -7.71
N GLN A 298 27.04 -32.47 -9.00
CA GLN A 298 27.73 -33.38 -9.90
C GLN A 298 28.55 -32.55 -10.90
N PRO A 299 29.89 -32.58 -10.82
CA PRO A 299 30.74 -31.84 -11.73
C PRO A 299 30.60 -32.44 -13.13
N ARG A 300 30.51 -31.57 -14.14
CA ARG A 300 30.47 -31.98 -15.55
C ARG A 300 31.65 -31.38 -16.27
N PHE A 301 32.15 -32.14 -17.24
CA PHE A 301 33.26 -31.77 -18.08
C PHE A 301 32.94 -32.20 -19.51
N GLY A 302 33.38 -31.41 -20.48
CA GLY A 302 33.35 -31.81 -21.87
C GLY A 302 34.25 -30.92 -22.73
N PHE A 303 34.71 -31.46 -23.85
CA PHE A 303 35.34 -30.66 -24.90
C PHE A 303 34.27 -29.91 -25.69
N SER A 304 34.53 -28.65 -26.04
CA SER A 304 33.60 -27.79 -26.78
C SER A 304 33.92 -27.69 -28.26
N GLU A 305 35.17 -27.36 -28.59
CA GLU A 305 35.59 -27.04 -29.96
C GLU A 305 37.10 -27.18 -30.15
N PHE A 306 37.51 -27.32 -31.41
CA PHE A 306 38.89 -27.20 -31.86
C PHE A 306 39.19 -25.71 -32.14
N GLY A 307 39.95 -25.05 -31.27
CA GLY A 307 40.29 -23.63 -31.38
C GLY A 307 41.63 -23.36 -32.07
N ASP A 308 42.01 -22.08 -32.20
CA ASP A 308 43.20 -21.64 -32.96
C ASP A 308 44.53 -22.24 -32.49
N SER A 309 44.67 -22.54 -31.20
CA SER A 309 45.89 -23.12 -30.60
C SER A 309 45.63 -24.24 -29.61
N ASN A 310 44.36 -24.46 -29.23
CA ASN A 310 43.96 -25.34 -28.15
C ASN A 310 42.70 -26.13 -28.53
N ILE A 311 42.55 -27.33 -27.97
CA ILE A 311 41.27 -28.02 -27.87
C ILE A 311 40.56 -27.48 -26.63
N ASN A 312 39.48 -26.74 -26.85
CA ASN A 312 38.75 -26.05 -25.79
C ASN A 312 37.85 -27.03 -25.04
N PHE A 313 37.75 -26.84 -23.74
CA PHE A 313 36.87 -27.59 -22.85
C PHE A 313 36.16 -26.67 -21.87
N TRP A 314 35.06 -27.18 -21.33
CA TRP A 314 34.30 -26.52 -20.28
C TRP A 314 34.22 -27.42 -19.04
N ILE A 315 34.20 -26.77 -17.89
CA ILE A 315 33.91 -27.35 -16.59
C ILE A 315 32.66 -26.67 -16.06
N PHE A 316 31.72 -27.48 -15.59
CA PHE A 316 30.50 -27.02 -14.97
C PHE A 316 30.42 -27.57 -13.54
N MET A 317 30.28 -26.69 -12.57
CA MET A 317 30.14 -27.06 -11.16
C MET A 317 29.29 -26.03 -10.42
N GLN A 318 28.56 -26.46 -9.40
CA GLN A 318 27.62 -25.62 -8.67
C GLN A 318 28.24 -25.14 -7.35
N ALA A 319 28.25 -23.83 -7.13
CA ALA A 319 28.58 -23.22 -5.83
C ALA A 319 27.33 -23.10 -4.96
N LYS A 320 27.52 -23.09 -3.63
CA LYS A 320 26.43 -22.98 -2.65
C LYS A 320 25.63 -21.67 -2.74
N ASP A 321 26.29 -20.57 -3.12
CA ASP A 321 25.72 -19.24 -3.21
C ASP A 321 26.52 -18.34 -4.17
N TRP A 322 26.01 -17.12 -4.40
CA TRP A 322 26.65 -16.14 -5.31
C TRP A 322 28.03 -15.71 -4.87
N SER A 323 28.27 -15.52 -3.57
CA SER A 323 29.59 -15.14 -3.07
C SER A 323 30.57 -16.29 -3.30
N ALA A 324 30.21 -17.50 -2.85
CA ALA A 324 30.99 -18.72 -2.96
C ALA A 324 31.39 -19.06 -4.40
N SER A 325 30.61 -18.61 -5.39
CA SER A 325 30.93 -18.80 -6.81
C SER A 325 32.30 -18.24 -7.20
N PHE A 326 32.71 -17.11 -6.60
CA PHE A 326 34.00 -16.50 -6.90
C PHE A 326 35.16 -17.31 -6.32
N GLN A 327 35.04 -17.77 -5.08
CA GLN A 327 36.08 -18.60 -4.45
C GLN A 327 36.16 -19.96 -5.13
N LEU A 328 35.03 -20.61 -5.39
CA LEU A 328 34.99 -21.92 -6.03
C LEU A 328 35.59 -21.88 -7.43
N LYS A 329 35.29 -20.83 -8.21
CA LYS A 329 35.92 -20.62 -9.52
C LYS A 329 37.45 -20.55 -9.41
N SER A 330 37.97 -19.79 -8.44
CA SER A 330 39.41 -19.70 -8.20
C SER A 330 40.02 -21.05 -7.78
N GLU A 331 39.34 -21.80 -6.91
CA GLU A 331 39.77 -23.11 -6.45
C GLU A 331 39.86 -24.13 -7.59
N ILE A 332 38.82 -24.20 -8.45
CA ILE A 332 38.82 -25.08 -9.62
C ILE A 332 39.99 -24.74 -10.54
N ILE A 333 40.18 -23.47 -10.87
CA ILE A 333 41.27 -23.03 -11.77
C ILE A 333 42.63 -23.45 -11.20
N LYS A 334 42.89 -23.18 -9.90
CA LYS A 334 44.16 -23.54 -9.25
C LYS A 334 44.37 -25.05 -9.18
N ALA A 335 43.33 -25.81 -8.85
CA ALA A 335 43.41 -27.26 -8.72
C ALA A 335 43.65 -27.93 -10.06
N VAL A 336 42.89 -27.57 -11.11
CA VAL A 336 43.06 -28.12 -12.45
C VAL A 336 44.44 -27.78 -13.01
N HIS A 337 44.88 -26.52 -12.87
CA HIS A 337 46.21 -26.11 -13.29
C HIS A 337 47.32 -26.91 -12.59
N SER A 338 47.19 -27.12 -11.27
CA SER A 338 48.17 -27.89 -10.50
C SER A 338 48.18 -29.37 -10.89
N SER A 339 47.01 -29.98 -11.11
CA SER A 339 46.89 -31.36 -11.59
C SER A 339 47.47 -31.55 -12.99
N PHE A 340 47.28 -30.58 -13.88
CA PHE A 340 47.85 -30.60 -15.22
C PHE A 340 49.38 -30.53 -15.17
N ALA A 341 49.93 -29.61 -14.38
CA ALA A 341 51.38 -29.51 -14.19
C ALA A 341 52.00 -30.81 -13.64
N GLN A 342 51.34 -31.49 -12.68
CA GLN A 342 51.82 -32.75 -12.12
C GLN A 342 51.81 -33.91 -13.12
N LYS A 343 50.85 -33.92 -14.06
CA LYS A 343 50.70 -34.97 -15.07
C LYS A 343 51.35 -34.62 -16.41
N GLY A 344 52.01 -33.47 -16.51
CA GLY A 344 52.64 -33.00 -17.75
C GLY A 344 51.66 -32.62 -18.85
N ILE A 345 50.42 -32.27 -18.51
CA ILE A 345 49.41 -31.80 -19.47
C ILE A 345 49.66 -30.32 -19.76
N THR A 346 49.85 -30.00 -21.04
CA THR A 346 50.20 -28.65 -21.49
C THR A 346 48.96 -27.82 -21.81
N ILE A 347 48.86 -26.65 -21.18
CA ILE A 347 47.95 -25.58 -21.59
C ILE A 347 48.74 -24.64 -22.50
N ASN A 348 48.35 -24.59 -23.77
CA ASN A 348 49.00 -23.73 -24.75
C ASN A 348 48.65 -22.26 -24.52
N TYR A 349 49.68 -21.41 -24.63
CA TYR A 349 49.48 -19.99 -24.95
C TYR A 349 49.10 -19.86 -26.43
N PRO A 350 48.50 -18.74 -26.86
CA PRO A 350 48.30 -18.48 -28.28
C PRO A 350 49.62 -18.64 -29.06
N THR A 351 49.68 -19.59 -29.99
CA THR A 351 50.86 -19.84 -30.82
C THR A 351 50.59 -19.47 -32.28
N ARG A 352 51.63 -19.02 -32.98
CA ARG A 352 51.58 -18.79 -34.43
C ARG A 352 52.78 -19.44 -35.09
N ARG A 353 52.55 -20.18 -36.17
CA ARG A 353 53.61 -20.70 -37.02
C ARG A 353 54.01 -19.64 -38.02
N ILE A 354 55.22 -19.09 -37.88
CA ILE A 354 55.82 -18.18 -38.86
C ILE A 354 56.61 -19.04 -39.85
N ILE A 355 56.20 -19.03 -41.11
CA ILE A 355 56.96 -19.60 -42.22
C ILE A 355 57.73 -18.42 -42.83
N GLN A 356 59.06 -18.50 -42.81
CA GLN A 356 59.94 -17.48 -43.40
C GLN A 356 60.41 -18.03 -44.75
N ASP A 357 59.98 -17.38 -45.83
CA ASP A 357 60.33 -17.75 -47.22
C ASP A 357 61.79 -17.45 -47.56
#